data_AF-A0AAW1B4S8-F1
#
_entry.id   AF-A0AAW1B4S8-F1
#
_cell.length_a   1.000
_cell.length_b   1.000
_cell.length_c   1.000
_cell.angle_alpha   90.00
_cell.angle_beta   90.00
_cell.angle_gamma   90.00
#
_symmetry.space_group_name_H-M   'P 1'
#
loop_
_entity.id
_entity.type
_entity.pdbx_description
1 polymer ?
#
loop_
_entity_poly.entity_id
_entity_poly.type
_entity_poly.pdbx_seq_one_letter_code
_entity_poly.pdbx_strand_id
1 'polypeptide(L)'
;MVPAGQRARMSLPSEFVNKCRSDNSDGLTCLGKGRREDIHRKWGIREYPQAPENSLVCPSQALIAAAVLRPLKRVAVIIAGWGVCPAWLAVRRWEDRGQAEMGEGMSKRLKVQLGSEAEMEERAFNNPYPDYQPYGNTASASTTLPTPSDSEDNRCSSASPQRDDSLPFESDGQISSYFNKKITSKIKDLLQQMEEGLKTADPHDCSAYTGWTGIALLYVQLYRVTKEPTHLQRSLDYVKRILRNLNGRRVTFLCGDAGPLAVGAVVYHKMKNDSESKECVAKLLQLQRIVLASESDLPDELLYGRSGYLYALLYLNTEIGPETVPQSVIKEVVESIIQSGKNFSKEERKTERCPLLYQWHRKQYVGAAHGVAGIYYMLMQPAANVDQEILMELLKPSIDYVRHKKFRSGNYPSSLSNETDRLVHWCHGAPGVIHMLMQAYKVFKEDKYLKDAMECSDVIWQRGLLRKGYGICHGTAGNGYSFLSLYHLTQDKKYLYRACKFAEWCLDYGAHGCRIPDRPYSLFEGMAGAIHFLSDILVPEKSHFPAFELSPQMKENKEKQSS
;
A
#
# COMPACT_ATOMS: atom_id res chain seq x y z
N MET A 1 -21.89 10.42 70.15
CA MET A 1 -20.56 10.97 70.52
C MET A 1 -20.18 12.02 69.48
N VAL A 2 -19.48 13.08 69.91
CA VAL A 2 -19.41 14.46 69.37
C VAL A 2 -18.12 15.08 70.01
N PRO A 3 -17.36 16.05 69.44
CA PRO A 3 -17.77 17.11 68.49
C PRO A 3 -16.87 17.34 67.24
N ALA A 4 -17.22 18.44 66.54
CA ALA A 4 -16.55 19.24 65.50
C ALA A 4 -15.01 19.45 65.61
N GLY A 5 -14.29 20.01 64.62
CA GLY A 5 -14.71 20.59 63.32
C GLY A 5 -14.59 22.13 63.26
N GLN A 6 -13.89 22.68 62.25
CA GLN A 6 -13.89 24.13 61.96
C GLN A 6 -13.51 24.44 60.49
N ARG A 7 -13.89 25.64 60.02
CA ARG A 7 -13.50 26.24 58.74
C ARG A 7 -12.58 27.44 58.99
N ALA A 8 -11.75 27.80 58.01
CA ALA A 8 -11.15 29.13 57.88
C ALA A 8 -11.48 29.74 56.51
N ARG A 9 -11.54 31.08 56.42
CA ARG A 9 -11.95 31.83 55.22
C ARG A 9 -11.42 33.27 55.30
N MET A 10 -10.87 33.80 54.20
CA MET A 10 -10.48 35.23 54.02
C MET A 10 -9.33 35.70 54.97
N SER A 11 -8.67 36.84 54.77
CA SER A 11 -8.83 37.97 53.82
C SER A 11 -7.47 38.56 53.35
N LEU A 12 -7.51 39.39 52.30
CA LEU A 12 -6.42 40.31 51.92
C LEU A 12 -6.22 41.43 52.97
N PRO A 13 -5.06 42.12 52.92
CA PRO A 13 -5.05 43.59 52.95
C PRO A 13 -4.49 44.20 51.64
N SER A 14 -4.65 45.51 51.51
CA SER A 14 -4.24 46.31 50.34
C SER A 14 -3.69 47.68 50.76
N GLU A 15 -2.65 48.17 50.09
CA GLU A 15 -2.49 49.60 49.71
C GLU A 15 -1.32 49.70 48.68
N PHE A 16 -1.31 50.43 47.56
CA PHE A 16 -1.90 51.68 46.99
C PHE A 16 -0.94 52.89 47.00
N VAL A 17 -1.19 53.85 46.07
CA VAL A 17 -0.44 55.12 45.86
C VAL A 17 0.93 54.90 45.16
N ASN A 18 1.29 55.47 43.99
CA ASN A 18 0.66 56.39 43.02
C ASN A 18 1.39 56.19 41.62
N LYS A 19 1.34 56.99 40.53
CA LYS A 19 0.80 58.33 40.21
C LYS A 19 0.61 58.50 38.68
N CYS A 20 -0.43 59.24 38.26
CA CYS A 20 -0.53 60.07 37.02
C CYS A 20 -0.39 59.44 35.60
N ARG A 21 -1.15 59.86 34.57
CA ARG A 21 -2.40 60.69 34.53
C ARG A 21 -3.07 60.67 33.14
N SER A 22 -4.33 61.12 33.12
CA SER A 22 -5.08 61.85 32.07
C SER A 22 -5.47 61.14 30.76
N ASP A 23 -6.71 61.25 30.26
CA ASP A 23 -7.94 61.83 30.86
C ASP A 23 -9.23 61.22 30.24
N ASN A 24 -10.29 61.16 31.08
CA ASN A 24 -11.74 61.37 30.85
C ASN A 24 -12.37 61.19 29.43
N SER A 25 -13.43 60.37 29.26
CA SER A 25 -14.87 60.55 29.62
C SER A 25 -15.64 61.44 28.62
N ASP A 26 -16.94 61.29 28.29
CA ASP A 26 -18.12 60.51 28.75
C ASP A 26 -18.93 60.02 27.51
N GLY A 27 -20.07 59.30 27.53
CA GLY A 27 -20.85 58.64 28.58
C GLY A 27 -22.30 58.31 28.13
N LEU A 28 -22.77 57.09 28.45
CA LEU A 28 -24.17 56.61 28.57
C LEU A 28 -25.19 56.59 27.38
N THR A 29 -25.60 55.34 27.06
CA THR A 29 -27.00 54.81 26.95
C THR A 29 -27.95 55.07 25.75
N CYS A 30 -28.33 53.93 25.13
CA CYS A 30 -29.72 53.45 24.86
C CYS A 30 -30.56 53.91 23.65
N LEU A 31 -31.29 52.92 23.11
CA LEU A 31 -32.47 52.94 22.21
C LEU A 31 -32.26 53.42 20.76
N GLY A 32 -32.94 52.74 19.81
CA GLY A 32 -33.12 53.23 18.44
C GLY A 32 -33.25 52.13 17.37
N LYS A 33 -34.38 52.08 16.66
CA LYS A 33 -34.54 51.33 15.40
C LYS A 33 -34.11 52.23 14.23
N GLY A 34 -33.43 51.71 13.22
CA GLY A 34 -33.11 52.46 11.99
C GLY A 34 -32.83 51.55 10.79
N ARG A 35 -33.26 51.97 9.59
CA ARG A 35 -32.93 51.34 8.30
C ARG A 35 -32.02 52.25 7.48
N ARG A 36 -31.15 51.65 6.66
CA ARG A 36 -30.67 52.07 5.31
C ARG A 36 -29.73 50.96 4.83
N GLU A 37 -29.77 50.44 3.60
CA GLU A 37 -29.79 51.07 2.26
C GLU A 37 -28.43 51.70 1.88
N ASP A 38 -27.74 50.96 0.99
CA ASP A 38 -26.80 51.31 -0.09
C ASP A 38 -25.66 52.33 0.11
N ILE A 39 -24.46 51.95 -0.36
CA ILE A 39 -23.87 52.52 -1.60
C ILE A 39 -22.64 51.69 -2.08
N HIS A 40 -22.23 51.88 -3.34
CA HIS A 40 -21.43 50.95 -4.15
C HIS A 40 -20.05 51.52 -4.58
N ARG A 41 -19.10 50.61 -4.89
CA ARG A 41 -17.95 50.72 -5.86
C ARG A 41 -16.73 51.63 -5.57
N LYS A 42 -15.55 51.04 -5.86
CA LYS A 42 -14.42 51.60 -6.67
C LYS A 42 -13.69 50.43 -7.39
N TRP A 43 -12.96 50.54 -8.51
CA TRP A 43 -13.06 51.34 -9.77
C TRP A 43 -12.01 50.77 -10.80
N GLY A 44 -12.21 50.97 -12.12
CA GLY A 44 -11.21 50.74 -13.20
C GLY A 44 -11.16 49.32 -13.80
N ILE A 45 -11.37 49.01 -15.09
CA ILE A 45 -11.48 49.69 -16.42
C ILE A 45 -10.16 49.92 -17.20
N ARG A 46 -10.00 49.21 -18.33
CA ARG A 46 -9.70 49.76 -19.68
C ARG A 46 -9.93 48.75 -20.82
N GLU A 47 -9.95 49.22 -22.08
CA GLU A 47 -10.60 48.56 -23.23
C GLU A 47 -9.90 48.79 -24.60
N TYR A 48 -10.03 47.81 -25.51
CA TYR A 48 -10.20 47.91 -26.99
C TYR A 48 -9.12 48.58 -27.89
N PRO A 49 -9.11 48.46 -29.26
CA PRO A 49 -10.24 48.15 -30.18
C PRO A 49 -10.04 47.13 -31.36
N GLN A 50 -11.18 46.72 -31.94
CA GLN A 50 -11.58 46.48 -33.37
C GLN A 50 -10.53 46.11 -34.46
N ALA A 51 -10.79 45.34 -35.54
CA ALA A 51 -11.92 44.53 -36.10
C ALA A 51 -11.38 43.80 -37.40
N PRO A 52 -12.14 43.21 -38.37
CA PRO A 52 -13.59 42.94 -38.52
C PRO A 52 -13.99 41.53 -39.07
N GLU A 53 -15.31 41.38 -39.32
CA GLU A 53 -16.06 40.61 -40.36
C GLU A 53 -15.39 39.47 -41.18
N ASN A 54 -16.03 38.29 -41.30
CA ASN A 54 -17.29 38.15 -42.06
C ASN A 54 -18.28 37.04 -41.56
N SER A 55 -19.45 36.95 -42.21
CA SER A 55 -20.67 36.20 -41.84
C SER A 55 -20.63 34.69 -42.21
N LEU A 56 -21.49 33.76 -41.71
CA LEU A 56 -22.96 33.81 -41.45
C LEU A 56 -23.46 32.92 -40.28
N VAL A 57 -24.39 33.49 -39.49
CA VAL A 57 -25.69 32.93 -39.00
C VAL A 57 -25.74 31.66 -38.11
N CYS A 58 -26.39 31.85 -36.94
CA CYS A 58 -26.84 30.87 -35.92
C CYS A 58 -28.40 30.70 -36.08
N PRO A 59 -29.25 30.21 -35.13
CA PRO A 59 -29.08 29.52 -33.84
C PRO A 59 -29.99 28.26 -33.76
N SER A 60 -30.62 27.76 -32.68
CA SER A 60 -30.71 28.07 -31.23
C SER A 60 -31.21 26.84 -30.44
N GLN A 61 -30.79 26.71 -29.17
CA GLN A 61 -31.69 26.37 -28.05
C GLN A 61 -31.16 27.05 -26.76
N ALA A 62 -32.04 27.53 -25.89
CA ALA A 62 -31.64 28.26 -24.67
C ALA A 62 -32.70 28.26 -23.56
N LEU A 63 -32.28 27.81 -22.35
CA LEU A 63 -32.80 28.20 -21.02
C LEU A 63 -34.27 27.77 -20.70
N ILE A 64 -34.84 27.84 -19.48
CA ILE A 64 -34.47 28.50 -18.20
C ILE A 64 -34.69 27.54 -16.97
N ALA A 65 -34.01 27.86 -15.86
CA ALA A 65 -34.18 27.45 -14.44
C ALA A 65 -35.62 27.62 -13.83
N ALA A 66 -35.98 27.29 -12.57
CA ALA A 66 -35.53 26.31 -11.54
C ALA A 66 -36.46 26.35 -10.28
N ALA A 67 -36.16 25.50 -9.28
CA ALA A 67 -36.40 25.65 -7.82
C ALA A 67 -37.78 25.41 -7.13
N VAL A 68 -37.80 24.33 -6.31
CA VAL A 68 -38.26 24.19 -4.90
C VAL A 68 -39.69 24.61 -4.46
N LEU A 69 -40.50 23.64 -3.99
CA LEU A 69 -41.14 23.63 -2.64
C LEU A 69 -41.80 22.27 -2.29
N ARG A 70 -42.30 22.11 -1.05
CA ARG A 70 -42.97 20.93 -0.42
C ARG A 70 -44.11 21.45 0.49
N PRO A 71 -45.01 20.61 1.09
CA PRO A 71 -45.62 19.32 0.68
C PRO A 71 -47.18 19.32 0.82
N LEU A 72 -47.91 18.20 0.56
CA LEU A 72 -48.95 17.60 1.46
C LEU A 72 -49.82 16.46 0.83
N LYS A 73 -50.08 15.44 1.67
CA LYS A 73 -51.24 14.49 1.81
C LYS A 73 -52.20 14.11 0.63
N ARG A 74 -52.24 12.78 0.40
CA ARG A 74 -53.41 11.84 0.34
C ARG A 74 -54.38 11.81 -0.87
N VAL A 75 -54.63 10.55 -1.31
CA VAL A 75 -55.86 10.00 -1.96
C VAL A 75 -56.18 10.51 -3.38
N ALA A 76 -56.73 9.75 -4.35
CA ALA A 76 -56.62 8.37 -4.88
C ALA A 76 -57.64 8.28 -6.06
N VAL A 77 -57.64 7.22 -6.91
CA VAL A 77 -58.76 6.86 -7.85
C VAL A 77 -58.90 7.84 -9.06
N ILE A 78 -59.00 7.47 -10.36
CA ILE A 78 -59.03 6.16 -11.07
C ILE A 78 -58.74 6.27 -12.61
N ILE A 79 -58.30 5.15 -13.23
CA ILE A 79 -58.39 4.73 -14.67
C ILE A 79 -57.65 5.50 -15.81
N ALA A 80 -57.21 4.70 -16.80
CA ALA A 80 -56.66 4.98 -18.13
C ALA A 80 -55.21 5.57 -18.21
N GLY A 81 -54.30 5.02 -19.02
CA GLY A 81 -54.36 3.81 -19.86
C GLY A 81 -53.13 3.70 -20.80
N TRP A 82 -52.98 2.56 -21.48
CA TRP A 82 -51.98 2.27 -22.54
C TRP A 82 -50.48 2.23 -22.15
N GLY A 83 -49.89 1.01 -22.12
CA GLY A 83 -48.62 0.75 -22.81
C GLY A 83 -47.35 0.37 -22.01
N VAL A 84 -46.61 -0.59 -22.60
CA VAL A 84 -45.15 -0.85 -22.50
C VAL A 84 -44.58 -1.67 -21.31
N CYS A 85 -43.92 -2.78 -21.70
CA CYS A 85 -42.89 -3.63 -21.09
C CYS A 85 -42.71 -3.79 -19.54
N PRO A 86 -42.66 -5.04 -19.02
CA PRO A 86 -42.30 -5.35 -17.63
C PRO A 86 -40.82 -5.75 -17.45
N ALA A 87 -40.19 -5.34 -16.34
CA ALA A 87 -38.94 -5.93 -15.83
C ALA A 87 -38.69 -5.59 -14.35
N TRP A 88 -39.19 -6.40 -13.40
CA TRP A 88 -38.82 -6.33 -11.97
C TRP A 88 -38.93 -7.69 -11.27
N LEU A 89 -37.94 -7.98 -10.41
CA LEU A 89 -37.91 -8.96 -9.31
C LEU A 89 -38.29 -10.44 -9.55
N ALA A 90 -37.31 -11.32 -9.31
CA ALA A 90 -37.54 -12.66 -8.77
C ALA A 90 -36.44 -13.03 -7.77
N VAL A 91 -36.70 -12.87 -6.46
CA VAL A 91 -35.85 -13.38 -5.38
C VAL A 91 -36.65 -14.38 -4.54
N ARG A 92 -36.41 -15.68 -4.72
CA ARG A 92 -36.55 -16.71 -3.67
C ARG A 92 -36.24 -18.14 -4.14
N ARG A 93 -35.76 -18.95 -3.19
CA ARG A 93 -36.04 -20.39 -2.99
C ARG A 93 -35.53 -21.36 -4.06
N TRP A 94 -34.36 -21.94 -3.82
CA TRP A 94 -34.04 -23.34 -4.17
C TRP A 94 -33.39 -24.01 -2.96
N GLU A 95 -34.10 -24.99 -2.40
CA GLU A 95 -33.63 -26.02 -1.47
C GLU A 95 -34.27 -27.35 -1.92
N ASP A 96 -33.68 -28.47 -1.50
CA ASP A 96 -34.10 -29.85 -1.77
C ASP A 96 -34.31 -30.30 -3.23
N ARG A 97 -33.26 -30.97 -3.74
CA ARG A 97 -33.40 -32.37 -4.17
C ARG A 97 -32.05 -33.08 -4.12
N GLY A 98 -32.04 -34.33 -3.66
CA GLY A 98 -30.84 -35.15 -3.58
C GLY A 98 -31.11 -36.62 -3.90
N GLN A 99 -30.24 -37.19 -4.72
CA GLN A 99 -29.92 -38.61 -4.90
C GLN A 99 -28.48 -38.59 -5.49
N ALA A 100 -27.43 -39.10 -4.86
CA ALA A 100 -27.18 -40.35 -4.16
C ALA A 100 -26.80 -41.51 -5.10
N GLU A 101 -25.49 -41.63 -5.34
CA GLU A 101 -24.84 -42.90 -5.72
C GLU A 101 -23.44 -42.95 -5.10
N MET A 102 -22.84 -44.14 -4.97
CA MET A 102 -21.76 -44.39 -4.01
C MET A 102 -20.36 -44.43 -4.63
N GLY A 103 -19.38 -43.86 -3.92
CA GLY A 103 -17.94 -44.02 -4.15
C GLY A 103 -17.19 -43.82 -2.83
N GLU A 104 -16.35 -44.79 -2.45
CA GLU A 104 -16.02 -45.02 -1.03
C GLU A 104 -14.92 -44.14 -0.41
N GLY A 105 -14.92 -44.12 0.93
CA GLY A 105 -13.71 -44.43 1.69
C GLY A 105 -12.73 -43.29 2.03
N MET A 106 -12.60 -42.23 1.21
CA MET A 106 -11.63 -41.18 1.54
C MET A 106 -12.01 -40.37 2.79
N SER A 107 -11.27 -40.60 3.88
CA SER A 107 -11.33 -39.84 5.13
C SER A 107 -11.32 -38.33 4.87
N LYS A 108 -12.10 -37.56 5.65
CA LYS A 108 -12.10 -36.08 5.60
C LYS A 108 -10.68 -35.51 5.74
N ARG A 109 -9.78 -36.18 6.48
CA ARG A 109 -8.38 -35.78 6.64
C ARG A 109 -7.57 -35.91 5.34
N LEU A 110 -7.78 -36.99 4.56
CA LEU A 110 -7.18 -37.14 3.23
C LEU A 110 -7.76 -36.15 2.23
N LYS A 111 -9.09 -35.93 2.22
CA LYS A 111 -9.72 -34.96 1.31
C LYS A 111 -9.23 -33.52 1.54
N VAL A 112 -8.97 -33.12 2.79
CA VAL A 112 -8.35 -31.81 3.08
C VAL A 112 -6.89 -31.77 2.62
N GLN A 113 -6.12 -32.83 2.85
CA GLN A 113 -4.71 -32.85 2.49
C GLN A 113 -4.49 -32.87 0.96
N LEU A 114 -4.99 -33.89 0.26
CA LEU A 114 -4.91 -33.99 -1.21
C LEU A 114 -5.68 -32.88 -1.93
N GLY A 115 -6.81 -32.45 -1.39
CA GLY A 115 -7.58 -31.32 -1.94
C GLY A 115 -6.84 -30.00 -1.83
N SER A 116 -6.08 -29.79 -0.75
CA SER A 116 -5.23 -28.60 -0.64
C SER A 116 -4.10 -28.62 -1.67
N GLU A 117 -3.44 -29.75 -1.90
CA GLU A 117 -2.37 -29.89 -2.90
C GLU A 117 -2.88 -29.61 -4.32
N ALA A 118 -4.01 -30.21 -4.73
CA ALA A 118 -4.63 -29.90 -6.03
C ALA A 118 -5.10 -28.44 -6.17
N GLU A 119 -5.74 -27.85 -5.15
CA GLU A 119 -6.12 -26.42 -5.16
C GLU A 119 -4.91 -25.46 -5.14
N MET A 120 -3.71 -25.94 -4.78
CA MET A 120 -2.46 -25.17 -4.82
C MET A 120 -1.80 -25.22 -6.20
N GLU A 121 -1.74 -26.40 -6.84
CA GLU A 121 -1.22 -26.56 -8.22
C GLU A 121 -2.04 -25.77 -9.26
N GLU A 122 -3.34 -25.57 -9.01
CA GLU A 122 -4.22 -24.72 -9.84
C GLU A 122 -3.93 -23.20 -9.68
N ARG A 123 -3.07 -22.80 -8.75
CA ARG A 123 -2.80 -21.37 -8.41
C ARG A 123 -1.38 -20.92 -8.72
N ALA A 124 -0.40 -21.80 -8.52
CA ALA A 124 0.99 -21.57 -8.87
C ALA A 124 1.37 -22.28 -10.16
N PHE A 125 2.42 -21.81 -10.83
CA PHE A 125 3.20 -22.65 -11.75
C PHE A 125 4.27 -23.37 -10.94
N ASN A 126 4.59 -24.60 -11.31
CA ASN A 126 5.75 -25.30 -10.76
C ASN A 126 7.01 -24.50 -11.08
N ASN A 127 7.84 -24.21 -10.08
CA ASN A 127 9.05 -23.43 -10.29
C ASN A 127 10.05 -24.19 -11.20
N PRO A 128 10.38 -23.69 -12.40
CA PRO A 128 11.26 -24.37 -13.33
C PRO A 128 12.75 -24.15 -13.03
N TYR A 129 13.08 -23.22 -12.12
CA TYR A 129 14.46 -22.83 -11.84
C TYR A 129 15.07 -23.72 -10.76
N PRO A 130 16.32 -24.21 -10.93
CA PRO A 130 17.04 -24.83 -9.82
C PRO A 130 17.29 -23.78 -8.73
N ASP A 131 17.26 -24.21 -7.46
CA ASP A 131 17.62 -23.33 -6.33
C ASP A 131 19.12 -23.03 -6.31
N TYR A 132 19.51 -21.96 -5.61
CA TYR A 132 20.89 -21.49 -5.59
C TYR A 132 21.88 -22.54 -5.08
N GLN A 133 22.96 -22.77 -5.84
CA GLN A 133 24.14 -23.48 -5.37
C GLN A 133 25.34 -22.52 -5.35
N PRO A 134 26.09 -22.43 -4.22
CA PRO A 134 27.29 -21.62 -4.17
C PRO A 134 28.42 -22.25 -5.00
N TYR A 135 29.18 -21.41 -5.71
CA TYR A 135 30.41 -21.83 -6.39
C TYR A 135 31.34 -22.56 -5.41
N GLY A 136 31.70 -23.80 -5.76
CA GLY A 136 32.47 -24.72 -4.92
C GLY A 136 31.79 -26.07 -4.70
N ASN A 137 30.45 -26.13 -4.73
CA ASN A 137 29.68 -27.38 -4.58
C ASN A 137 29.46 -28.16 -5.89
N THR A 138 30.35 -28.00 -6.87
CA THR A 138 30.51 -28.97 -7.97
C THR A 138 31.15 -30.25 -7.44
N ALA A 139 30.38 -31.01 -6.66
CA ALA A 139 30.69 -32.40 -6.38
C ALA A 139 30.82 -33.12 -7.72
N SER A 140 31.91 -33.87 -7.91
CA SER A 140 32.24 -34.50 -9.18
C SER A 140 31.20 -35.56 -9.54
N ALA A 141 30.25 -35.19 -10.41
CA ALA A 141 29.40 -36.13 -11.11
C ALA A 141 30.29 -37.04 -11.95
N SER A 142 30.57 -38.24 -11.45
CA SER A 142 31.48 -39.19 -12.06
C SER A 142 30.86 -39.80 -13.31
N THR A 143 31.07 -39.15 -14.45
CA THR A 143 30.66 -39.66 -15.77
C THR A 143 31.42 -40.95 -16.09
N THR A 144 30.80 -42.09 -15.79
CA THR A 144 31.29 -43.40 -16.24
C THR A 144 31.28 -43.44 -17.77
N LEU A 145 32.46 -43.55 -18.36
CA LEU A 145 32.68 -43.64 -19.80
C LEU A 145 31.97 -44.86 -20.42
N PRO A 146 31.11 -44.66 -21.43
CA PRO A 146 30.83 -45.68 -22.43
C PRO A 146 32.01 -45.79 -23.41
N THR A 147 32.33 -47.00 -23.87
CA THR A 147 33.30 -47.23 -24.95
C THR A 147 32.75 -46.76 -26.31
N PRO A 148 33.61 -46.29 -27.24
CA PRO A 148 33.17 -45.91 -28.58
C PRO A 148 32.80 -47.13 -29.43
N SER A 149 31.85 -46.94 -30.35
CA SER A 149 31.54 -47.84 -31.47
C SER A 149 31.12 -46.99 -32.66
N ASP A 150 31.75 -47.18 -33.81
CA ASP A 150 31.69 -46.24 -34.94
C ASP A 150 30.40 -46.34 -35.76
N SER A 151 29.81 -45.19 -36.08
CA SER A 151 29.04 -44.96 -37.32
C SER A 151 28.80 -43.47 -37.54
N GLU A 152 29.35 -42.89 -38.61
CA GLU A 152 28.97 -41.56 -39.09
C GLU A 152 27.67 -41.65 -39.90
N ASP A 153 26.69 -40.76 -39.68
CA ASP A 153 25.96 -40.14 -40.80
C ASP A 153 25.21 -38.83 -40.44
N ASN A 154 24.68 -38.19 -41.48
CA ASN A 154 24.37 -36.78 -41.69
C ASN A 154 23.20 -36.13 -40.90
N ARG A 155 23.40 -34.82 -40.66
CA ARG A 155 22.45 -33.68 -40.79
C ARG A 155 21.38 -33.39 -39.71
N CYS A 156 21.73 -32.37 -38.92
CA CYS A 156 21.05 -31.06 -38.87
C CYS A 156 19.55 -30.98 -38.52
N SER A 157 19.26 -30.60 -37.27
CA SER A 157 18.23 -29.61 -36.94
C SER A 157 18.59 -28.88 -35.64
N SER A 158 18.89 -27.58 -35.72
CA SER A 158 19.45 -26.79 -34.62
C SER A 158 18.36 -26.12 -33.78
N ALA A 159 18.15 -26.60 -32.55
CA ALA A 159 17.24 -25.98 -31.57
C ALA A 159 17.71 -26.19 -30.11
N SER A 160 19.02 -26.06 -29.85
CA SER A 160 19.56 -26.10 -28.49
C SER A 160 19.22 -24.82 -27.73
N PRO A 161 18.44 -24.85 -26.63
CA PRO A 161 18.34 -23.68 -25.75
C PRO A 161 19.70 -23.49 -25.07
N GLN A 162 20.36 -22.36 -25.33
CA GLN A 162 21.53 -21.96 -24.56
C GLN A 162 21.09 -21.67 -23.12
N ARG A 163 21.25 -22.68 -22.26
CA ARG A 163 21.31 -22.44 -20.82
C ARG A 163 22.59 -21.66 -20.56
N ASP A 164 22.40 -20.37 -20.33
CA ASP A 164 23.44 -19.50 -19.82
C ASP A 164 23.64 -19.85 -18.35
N ASP A 165 24.65 -20.69 -18.08
CA ASP A 165 24.98 -21.16 -16.73
C ASP A 165 25.64 -20.07 -15.85
N SER A 166 25.75 -18.84 -16.35
CA SER A 166 26.20 -17.69 -15.54
C SER A 166 25.15 -17.28 -14.50
N LEU A 167 25.62 -16.89 -13.32
CA LEU A 167 24.73 -16.30 -12.31
C LEU A 167 24.24 -14.91 -12.77
N PRO A 168 23.01 -14.51 -12.41
CA PRO A 168 22.49 -13.18 -12.76
C PRO A 168 23.26 -12.02 -12.09
N PHE A 169 24.13 -12.30 -11.12
CA PHE A 169 24.96 -11.35 -10.37
C PHE A 169 26.39 -11.86 -10.19
N GLU A 170 27.31 -10.91 -10.02
CA GLU A 170 28.74 -11.10 -9.82
C GLU A 170 29.07 -11.53 -8.37
N SER A 171 30.33 -11.90 -8.11
CA SER A 171 30.76 -12.43 -6.81
C SER A 171 30.58 -11.49 -5.61
N ASP A 172 30.35 -10.19 -5.82
CA ASP A 172 30.06 -9.17 -4.80
C ASP A 172 28.56 -8.86 -4.63
N GLY A 173 27.68 -9.45 -5.44
CA GLY A 173 26.24 -9.19 -5.44
C GLY A 173 25.76 -8.12 -6.44
N GLN A 174 26.66 -7.46 -7.19
CA GLN A 174 26.24 -6.56 -8.27
C GLN A 174 25.59 -7.35 -9.41
N ILE A 175 24.50 -6.83 -9.99
CA ILE A 175 23.84 -7.48 -11.13
C ILE A 175 24.76 -7.50 -12.34
N SER A 176 24.90 -8.69 -12.94
CA SER A 176 25.77 -8.92 -14.10
C SER A 176 25.41 -8.01 -15.27
N SER A 177 26.42 -7.60 -16.05
CA SER A 177 26.19 -6.67 -17.17
C SER A 177 25.23 -7.23 -18.25
N TYR A 178 25.08 -8.56 -18.33
CA TYR A 178 24.14 -9.26 -19.20
C TYR A 178 22.71 -9.19 -18.66
N PHE A 179 22.49 -9.54 -17.39
CA PHE A 179 21.15 -9.53 -16.80
C PHE A 179 20.62 -8.10 -16.64
N ASN A 180 21.50 -7.15 -16.32
CA ASN A 180 21.19 -5.71 -16.31
C ASN A 180 20.67 -5.22 -17.68
N LYS A 181 21.31 -5.63 -18.80
CA LYS A 181 20.85 -5.30 -20.16
C LYS A 181 19.48 -5.90 -20.48
N LYS A 182 19.25 -7.18 -20.14
CA LYS A 182 17.94 -7.85 -20.30
C LYS A 182 16.82 -7.09 -19.58
N ILE A 183 17.02 -6.80 -18.29
CA ILE A 183 16.06 -6.06 -17.46
C ILE A 183 15.82 -4.66 -18.04
N THR A 184 16.89 -3.91 -18.34
CA THR A 184 16.80 -2.54 -18.86
C THR A 184 16.08 -2.47 -20.22
N SER A 185 16.21 -3.50 -21.06
CA SER A 185 15.41 -3.60 -22.30
C SER A 185 13.94 -3.82 -21.96
N LYS A 186 13.62 -4.86 -21.17
CA LYS A 186 12.23 -5.19 -20.85
C LYS A 186 11.49 -4.07 -20.13
N ILE A 187 12.18 -3.30 -19.27
CA ILE A 187 11.63 -2.09 -18.63
C ILE A 187 11.16 -1.08 -19.69
N LYS A 188 11.94 -0.84 -20.75
CA LYS A 188 11.54 0.07 -21.85
C LYS A 188 10.33 -0.48 -22.62
N ASP A 189 10.36 -1.76 -22.97
CA ASP A 189 9.30 -2.43 -23.72
C ASP A 189 7.96 -2.40 -22.96
N LEU A 190 8.00 -2.65 -21.65
CA LEU A 190 6.83 -2.61 -20.77
C LEU A 190 6.38 -1.17 -20.48
N LEU A 191 7.29 -0.21 -20.31
CA LEU A 191 6.92 1.21 -20.14
C LEU A 191 6.18 1.75 -21.36
N GLN A 192 6.59 1.37 -22.58
CA GLN A 192 5.88 1.76 -23.80
C GLN A 192 4.47 1.17 -23.86
N GLN A 193 4.31 -0.13 -23.55
CA GLN A 193 3.00 -0.78 -23.49
C GLN A 193 2.09 -0.19 -22.39
N MET A 194 2.66 0.11 -21.23
CA MET A 194 1.96 0.74 -20.11
C MET A 194 1.46 2.15 -20.48
N GLU A 195 2.31 2.99 -21.07
CA GLU A 195 1.95 4.36 -21.46
C GLU A 195 0.90 4.41 -22.58
N GLU A 196 0.94 3.46 -23.52
CA GLU A 196 -0.12 3.30 -24.52
C GLU A 196 -1.44 2.88 -23.86
N GLY A 197 -1.39 1.86 -22.99
CA GLY A 197 -2.53 1.34 -22.26
C GLY A 197 -3.19 2.36 -21.31
N LEU A 198 -2.39 3.19 -20.64
CA LEU A 198 -2.85 4.23 -19.72
C LEU A 198 -3.76 5.28 -20.39
N LYS A 199 -3.71 5.46 -21.72
CA LYS A 199 -4.69 6.30 -22.44
C LYS A 199 -6.14 5.86 -22.25
N THR A 200 -6.37 4.60 -21.87
CA THR A 200 -7.69 4.00 -21.61
C THR A 200 -8.00 3.81 -20.12
N ALA A 201 -7.09 4.17 -19.21
CA ALA A 201 -7.29 4.02 -17.77
C ALA A 201 -8.28 5.05 -17.21
N ASP A 202 -8.99 4.69 -16.13
CA ASP A 202 -9.99 5.56 -15.48
C ASP A 202 -9.38 6.93 -15.15
N PRO A 203 -9.90 8.03 -15.73
CA PRO A 203 -9.30 9.33 -15.53
C PRO A 203 -9.46 9.89 -14.11
N HIS A 204 -10.27 9.26 -13.26
CA HIS A 204 -10.58 9.70 -11.89
C HIS A 204 -9.91 8.85 -10.79
N ASP A 205 -9.34 7.67 -11.11
CA ASP A 205 -8.67 6.85 -10.09
C ASP A 205 -7.35 7.49 -9.66
N CYS A 206 -7.41 8.26 -8.58
CA CYS A 206 -6.28 8.96 -7.98
C CYS A 206 -5.54 8.11 -6.92
N SER A 207 -5.83 6.81 -6.80
CA SER A 207 -5.19 5.95 -5.79
C SER A 207 -3.73 5.63 -6.12
N ALA A 208 -2.93 5.28 -5.12
CA ALA A 208 -1.60 4.70 -5.32
C ALA A 208 -1.67 3.20 -5.66
N TYR A 209 -2.75 2.53 -5.25
CA TYR A 209 -3.01 1.11 -5.49
C TYR A 209 -3.32 0.83 -6.97
N THR A 210 -4.43 1.35 -7.50
CA THR A 210 -4.88 1.10 -8.89
C THR A 210 -4.72 2.29 -9.84
N GLY A 211 -4.52 3.49 -9.30
CA GLY A 211 -4.64 4.76 -10.01
C GLY A 211 -3.35 5.48 -10.39
N TRP A 212 -3.52 6.73 -10.82
CA TRP A 212 -2.46 7.59 -11.36
C TRP A 212 -1.33 7.89 -10.36
N THR A 213 -1.57 7.88 -9.04
CA THR A 213 -0.51 8.04 -8.04
C THR A 213 0.44 6.85 -8.03
N GLY A 214 -0.04 5.64 -8.35
CA GLY A 214 0.82 4.47 -8.49
C GLY A 214 1.79 4.61 -9.65
N ILE A 215 1.32 5.20 -10.75
CA ILE A 215 2.15 5.51 -11.93
C ILE A 215 3.17 6.61 -11.59
N ALA A 216 2.77 7.68 -10.89
CA ALA A 216 3.71 8.70 -10.41
C ALA A 216 4.81 8.10 -9.51
N LEU A 217 4.45 7.21 -8.58
CA LEU A 217 5.41 6.53 -7.70
C LEU A 217 6.41 5.65 -8.48
N LEU A 218 5.96 4.95 -9.54
CA LEU A 218 6.86 4.26 -10.46
C LEU A 218 7.85 5.22 -11.13
N TYR A 219 7.41 6.39 -11.61
CA TYR A 219 8.32 7.37 -12.22
C TYR A 219 9.30 8.00 -11.21
N VAL A 220 8.92 8.15 -9.93
CA VAL A 220 9.88 8.46 -8.85
C VAL A 220 10.92 7.34 -8.71
N GLN A 221 10.52 6.07 -8.75
CA GLN A 221 11.45 4.94 -8.64
C GLN A 221 12.42 4.86 -9.83
N LEU A 222 11.92 5.01 -11.06
CA LEU A 222 12.78 5.04 -12.26
C LEU A 222 13.81 6.17 -12.16
N TYR A 223 13.42 7.35 -11.64
CA TYR A 223 14.35 8.42 -11.31
C TYR A 223 15.32 8.07 -10.17
N ARG A 224 14.91 7.34 -9.12
CA ARG A 224 15.82 6.87 -8.05
C ARG A 224 16.95 6.00 -8.63
N VAL A 225 16.65 5.14 -9.60
CA VAL A 225 17.60 4.19 -10.21
C VAL A 225 18.46 4.84 -11.29
N THR A 226 17.84 5.44 -12.31
CA THR A 226 18.55 5.94 -13.51
C THR A 226 19.13 7.35 -13.37
N LYS A 227 18.59 8.16 -12.43
CA LYS A 227 18.81 9.62 -12.30
C LYS A 227 18.33 10.48 -13.48
N GLU A 228 17.70 9.91 -14.50
CA GLU A 228 17.21 10.64 -15.67
C GLU A 228 16.09 11.64 -15.31
N PRO A 229 16.31 12.97 -15.46
CA PRO A 229 15.34 13.99 -15.03
C PRO A 229 13.97 13.89 -15.71
N THR A 230 13.92 13.27 -16.89
CA THR A 230 12.70 13.03 -17.66
C THR A 230 11.68 12.16 -16.90
N HIS A 231 12.13 11.19 -16.10
CA HIS A 231 11.24 10.41 -15.24
C HIS A 231 10.64 11.27 -14.12
N LEU A 232 11.43 12.11 -13.46
CA LEU A 232 10.92 13.00 -12.41
C LEU A 232 9.92 14.02 -12.98
N GLN A 233 10.18 14.55 -14.18
CA GLN A 233 9.22 15.40 -14.91
C GLN A 233 7.92 14.65 -15.22
N ARG A 234 8.01 13.41 -15.73
CA ARG A 234 6.82 12.58 -16.00
C ARG A 234 6.00 12.31 -14.75
N SER A 235 6.64 12.08 -13.61
CA SER A 235 5.98 11.99 -12.31
C SER A 235 5.27 13.29 -11.92
N LEU A 236 5.88 14.46 -12.15
CA LEU A 236 5.29 15.76 -11.85
C LEU A 236 4.04 16.03 -12.70
N ASP A 237 4.02 15.61 -13.97
CA ASP A 237 2.89 15.80 -14.86
C ASP A 237 1.65 15.01 -14.40
N TYR A 238 1.83 13.78 -13.90
CA TYR A 238 0.75 13.05 -13.23
C TYR A 238 0.34 13.72 -11.92
N VAL A 239 1.28 14.10 -11.05
CA VAL A 239 0.99 14.78 -9.76
C VAL A 239 0.12 16.02 -9.96
N LYS A 240 0.46 16.89 -10.93
CA LYS A 240 -0.33 18.09 -11.28
C LYS A 240 -1.77 17.78 -11.70
N ARG A 241 -2.01 16.63 -12.31
CA ARG A 241 -3.36 16.15 -12.68
C ARG A 241 -4.10 15.57 -11.49
N ILE A 242 -3.43 14.75 -10.68
CA ILE A 242 -4.02 14.05 -9.53
C ILE A 242 -4.48 15.04 -8.47
N LEU A 243 -3.65 16.01 -8.09
CA LEU A 243 -3.94 16.99 -7.03
C LEU A 243 -5.13 17.91 -7.33
N ARG A 244 -5.60 17.96 -8.59
CA ARG A 244 -6.81 18.68 -9.01
C ARG A 244 -8.10 17.86 -8.87
N ASN A 245 -7.99 16.55 -8.59
CA ASN A 245 -9.10 15.58 -8.61
C ASN A 245 -9.24 14.80 -7.28
N LEU A 246 -8.67 15.33 -6.19
CA LEU A 246 -8.84 14.81 -4.84
C LEU A 246 -10.32 14.86 -4.43
N ASN A 247 -10.79 13.87 -3.67
CA ASN A 247 -12.23 13.65 -3.46
C ASN A 247 -12.64 13.45 -1.99
N GLY A 248 -11.70 13.42 -1.05
CA GLY A 248 -11.93 13.40 0.39
C GLY A 248 -12.53 12.10 0.96
N ARG A 249 -12.75 11.06 0.14
CA ARG A 249 -13.51 9.86 0.57
C ARG A 249 -12.70 8.88 1.42
N ARG A 250 -11.37 8.90 1.36
CA ARG A 250 -10.45 7.94 1.99
C ARG A 250 -9.14 8.63 2.39
N VAL A 251 -8.51 8.14 3.45
CA VAL A 251 -7.40 8.82 4.15
C VAL A 251 -6.04 8.13 4.04
N THR A 252 -5.94 6.97 3.40
CA THR A 252 -4.71 6.16 3.32
C THR A 252 -3.80 6.53 2.15
N PHE A 253 -2.52 6.17 2.22
CA PHE A 253 -1.60 6.25 1.08
C PHE A 253 -2.08 5.41 -0.12
N LEU A 254 -2.50 4.16 0.12
CA LEU A 254 -2.82 3.22 -0.96
C LEU A 254 -4.11 3.59 -1.71
N CYS A 255 -5.20 3.86 -1.00
CA CYS A 255 -6.52 4.02 -1.63
C CYS A 255 -7.23 5.37 -1.33
N GLY A 256 -6.51 6.38 -0.84
CA GLY A 256 -7.08 7.67 -0.44
C GLY A 256 -6.17 8.87 -0.69
N ASP A 257 -6.63 10.07 -0.30
CA ASP A 257 -6.01 11.34 -0.70
C ASP A 257 -4.62 11.56 -0.08
N ALA A 258 -4.25 10.86 1.00
CA ALA A 258 -2.91 10.91 1.56
C ALA A 258 -1.84 10.34 0.59
N GLY A 259 -2.20 9.44 -0.33
CA GLY A 259 -1.28 8.95 -1.37
C GLY A 259 -0.87 10.07 -2.33
N PRO A 260 -1.82 10.68 -3.06
CA PRO A 260 -1.60 11.89 -3.85
C PRO A 260 -0.81 12.99 -3.16
N LEU A 261 -1.15 13.30 -1.91
CA LEU A 261 -0.52 14.39 -1.17
C LEU A 261 0.91 14.04 -0.74
N ALA A 262 1.17 12.82 -0.26
CA ALA A 262 2.50 12.37 0.12
C ALA A 262 3.44 12.24 -1.09
N VAL A 263 2.98 11.62 -2.18
CA VAL A 263 3.76 11.52 -3.43
C VAL A 263 3.96 12.90 -4.05
N GLY A 264 2.92 13.76 -4.04
CA GLY A 264 3.00 15.13 -4.53
C GLY A 264 4.05 15.95 -3.80
N ALA A 265 4.06 15.93 -2.47
CA ALA A 265 5.07 16.61 -1.66
C ALA A 265 6.50 16.16 -2.00
N VAL A 266 6.74 14.85 -2.07
CA VAL A 266 8.04 14.28 -2.40
C VAL A 266 8.50 14.67 -3.81
N VAL A 267 7.61 14.64 -4.80
CA VAL A 267 7.92 15.04 -6.18
C VAL A 267 8.24 16.54 -6.26
N TYR A 268 7.45 17.40 -5.62
CA TYR A 268 7.71 18.84 -5.58
C TYR A 268 9.01 19.19 -4.86
N HIS A 269 9.32 18.52 -3.74
CA HIS A 269 10.59 18.72 -3.03
C HIS A 269 11.81 18.28 -3.87
N LYS A 270 11.75 17.13 -4.55
CA LYS A 270 12.83 16.71 -5.46
C LYS A 270 12.97 17.67 -6.66
N MET A 271 11.87 18.28 -7.10
CA MET A 271 11.83 19.37 -8.08
C MET A 271 12.17 20.77 -7.52
N LYS A 272 12.60 20.88 -6.25
CA LYS A 272 12.96 22.15 -5.57
C LYS A 272 11.84 23.21 -5.52
N ASN A 273 10.59 22.76 -5.56
CA ASN A 273 9.42 23.58 -5.27
C ASN A 273 8.93 23.32 -3.85
N ASP A 274 9.62 23.89 -2.86
CA ASP A 274 9.29 23.69 -1.45
C ASP A 274 7.95 24.32 -1.03
N SER A 275 7.39 25.25 -1.82
CA SER A 275 6.08 25.85 -1.54
C SER A 275 4.95 24.84 -1.77
N GLU A 276 4.85 24.28 -2.98
CA GLU A 276 3.87 23.24 -3.30
C GLU A 276 4.09 21.97 -2.46
N SER A 277 5.34 21.65 -2.12
CA SER A 277 5.67 20.56 -1.20
C SER A 277 5.04 20.78 0.18
N LYS A 278 5.27 21.95 0.79
CA LYS A 278 4.70 22.30 2.11
C LYS A 278 3.18 22.39 2.08
N GLU A 279 2.58 22.85 0.99
CA GLU A 279 1.12 22.85 0.83
C GLU A 279 0.55 21.42 0.77
N CYS A 280 1.23 20.49 0.09
CA CYS A 280 0.84 19.08 0.06
C CYS A 280 0.95 18.42 1.45
N VAL A 281 2.04 18.70 2.20
CA VAL A 281 2.20 18.25 3.59
C VAL A 281 1.08 18.80 4.48
N ALA A 282 0.82 20.12 4.42
CA ALA A 282 -0.22 20.76 5.24
C ALA A 282 -1.62 20.18 4.96
N LYS A 283 -1.97 19.91 3.70
CA LYS A 283 -3.22 19.23 3.32
C LYS A 283 -3.29 17.79 3.84
N LEU A 284 -2.16 17.07 3.85
CA LEU A 284 -2.11 15.69 4.38
C LEU A 284 -2.34 15.66 5.90
N LEU A 285 -1.78 16.62 6.64
CA LEU A 285 -2.02 16.77 8.08
C LEU A 285 -3.49 17.10 8.38
N GLN A 286 -4.19 17.85 7.51
CA GLN A 286 -5.63 18.12 7.65
C GLN A 286 -6.52 16.87 7.54
N LEU A 287 -6.01 15.72 7.09
CA LEU A 287 -6.74 14.45 7.10
C LEU A 287 -6.79 13.80 8.49
N GLN A 288 -5.85 14.15 9.39
CA GLN A 288 -5.73 13.57 10.73
C GLN A 288 -7.03 13.65 11.54
N ARG A 289 -7.80 14.74 11.38
CA ARG A 289 -9.13 14.94 12.01
C ARG A 289 -10.18 13.86 11.69
N ILE A 290 -10.02 13.14 10.58
CA ILE A 290 -10.89 12.02 10.18
C ILE A 290 -10.36 10.69 10.76
N VAL A 291 -9.03 10.58 10.87
CA VAL A 291 -8.30 9.41 11.37
C VAL A 291 -8.48 9.24 12.89
N LEU A 292 -8.50 10.36 13.63
CA LEU A 292 -8.58 10.40 15.09
C LEU A 292 -9.97 10.71 15.65
N ALA A 293 -11.00 10.85 14.80
CA ALA A 293 -12.36 11.10 15.30
C ALA A 293 -12.89 9.89 16.09
N SER A 294 -13.39 10.11 17.31
CA SER A 294 -13.82 9.05 18.23
C SER A 294 -14.96 8.19 17.70
N GLU A 295 -15.88 8.78 16.94
CA GLU A 295 -17.05 8.13 16.33
C GLU A 295 -16.73 7.55 14.92
N SER A 296 -15.45 7.30 14.61
CA SER A 296 -15.00 6.93 13.26
C SER A 296 -14.88 5.41 13.09
N ASP A 297 -15.77 4.82 12.28
CA ASP A 297 -15.73 3.43 11.77
C ASP A 297 -14.46 3.10 10.93
N LEU A 298 -13.46 3.99 10.91
CA LEU A 298 -12.20 3.77 10.21
C LEU A 298 -11.46 2.55 10.80
N PRO A 299 -11.07 1.55 9.98
CA PRO A 299 -10.31 0.41 10.44
C PRO A 299 -8.85 0.80 10.72
N ASP A 300 -8.02 -0.15 11.14
CA ASP A 300 -6.60 0.09 11.43
C ASP A 300 -5.63 -0.47 10.38
N GLU A 301 -6.12 -1.19 9.38
CA GLU A 301 -5.29 -1.85 8.35
C GLU A 301 -4.71 -0.89 7.29
N LEU A 302 -3.98 -1.44 6.30
CA LEU A 302 -3.09 -0.65 5.44
C LEU A 302 -3.80 -0.02 4.23
N LEU A 303 -4.86 -0.64 3.69
CA LEU A 303 -5.48 -0.15 2.45
C LEU A 303 -6.56 0.91 2.69
N TYR A 304 -7.26 0.87 3.82
CA TYR A 304 -8.34 1.80 4.16
C TYR A 304 -8.26 2.38 5.58
N GLY A 305 -7.36 1.88 6.43
CA GLY A 305 -7.29 2.21 7.85
C GLY A 305 -6.14 3.09 8.32
N ARG A 306 -6.04 3.25 9.65
CA ARG A 306 -5.07 4.12 10.34
C ARG A 306 -3.62 3.79 9.99
N SER A 307 -3.23 2.52 9.85
CA SER A 307 -1.87 2.15 9.42
C SER A 307 -1.56 2.64 7.99
N GLY A 308 -2.56 2.68 7.11
CA GLY A 308 -2.43 3.25 5.77
C GLY A 308 -2.23 4.76 5.74
N TYR A 309 -2.66 5.49 6.77
CA TYR A 309 -2.34 6.91 6.96
C TYR A 309 -0.98 7.09 7.65
N LEU A 310 -0.68 6.28 8.67
CA LEU A 310 0.62 6.25 9.34
C LEU A 310 1.77 6.06 8.35
N TYR A 311 1.64 5.12 7.39
CA TYR A 311 2.62 4.95 6.30
C TYR A 311 2.88 6.27 5.55
N ALA A 312 1.85 7.06 5.25
CA ALA A 312 1.99 8.32 4.51
C ALA A 312 2.80 9.37 5.31
N LEU A 313 2.60 9.42 6.63
CA LEU A 313 3.38 10.28 7.53
C LEU A 313 4.85 9.85 7.58
N LEU A 314 5.11 8.56 7.78
CA LEU A 314 6.47 8.01 7.87
C LEU A 314 7.22 8.11 6.52
N TYR A 315 6.53 7.95 5.41
CA TYR A 315 7.06 8.13 4.05
C TYR A 315 7.58 9.55 3.82
N LEU A 316 6.85 10.59 4.26
CA LEU A 316 7.32 11.99 4.21
C LEU A 316 8.60 12.18 5.04
N ASN A 317 8.64 11.64 6.26
CA ASN A 317 9.81 11.69 7.14
C ASN A 317 11.01 10.85 6.65
N THR A 318 10.81 10.04 5.60
CA THR A 318 11.84 9.20 4.97
C THR A 318 12.33 9.82 3.65
N GLU A 319 11.46 10.44 2.86
CA GLU A 319 11.76 10.93 1.50
C GLU A 319 12.06 12.43 1.38
N ILE A 320 11.75 13.22 2.41
CA ILE A 320 12.03 14.67 2.50
C ILE A 320 12.98 14.95 3.67
N GLY A 321 12.69 14.43 4.87
CA GLY A 321 13.56 14.53 6.04
C GLY A 321 12.79 14.31 7.35
N PRO A 322 13.45 13.89 8.44
CA PRO A 322 12.79 13.33 9.64
C PRO A 322 11.88 14.31 10.40
N GLU A 323 11.98 15.61 10.16
CA GLU A 323 11.18 16.66 10.82
C GLU A 323 10.00 17.16 9.95
N THR A 324 9.75 16.55 8.79
CA THR A 324 8.70 16.98 7.83
C THR A 324 7.29 16.86 8.43
N VAL A 325 7.06 15.83 9.23
CA VAL A 325 5.87 15.56 10.03
C VAL A 325 6.30 15.53 11.50
N PRO A 326 5.71 16.36 12.39
CA PRO A 326 6.02 16.35 13.81
C PRO A 326 5.71 15.00 14.47
N GLN A 327 6.58 14.54 15.38
CA GLN A 327 6.43 13.23 16.04
C GLN A 327 5.15 13.12 16.88
N SER A 328 4.58 14.23 17.35
CA SER A 328 3.27 14.25 18.03
C SER A 328 2.13 13.72 17.14
N VAL A 329 2.06 14.17 15.88
CA VAL A 329 1.08 13.71 14.89
C VAL A 329 1.18 12.20 14.68
N ILE A 330 2.41 11.69 14.60
CA ILE A 330 2.69 10.26 14.46
C ILE A 330 2.26 9.50 15.72
N LYS A 331 2.60 10.00 16.91
CA LYS A 331 2.25 9.38 18.20
C LYS A 331 0.73 9.31 18.41
N GLU A 332 -0.02 10.36 18.10
CA GLU A 332 -1.50 10.36 18.22
C GLU A 332 -2.15 9.28 17.33
N VAL A 333 -1.64 9.06 16.11
CA VAL A 333 -2.12 7.99 15.21
C VAL A 333 -1.73 6.60 15.73
N VAL A 334 -0.52 6.45 16.25
CA VAL A 334 -0.03 5.22 16.89
C VAL A 334 -0.87 4.86 18.12
N GLU A 335 -1.13 5.81 19.02
CA GLU A 335 -1.94 5.61 20.23
C GLU A 335 -3.38 5.19 19.88
N SER A 336 -3.97 5.80 18.84
CA SER A 336 -5.29 5.42 18.32
C SER A 336 -5.33 3.96 17.83
N ILE A 337 -4.31 3.52 17.07
CA ILE A 337 -4.17 2.12 16.61
C ILE A 337 -4.00 1.17 17.81
N ILE A 338 -3.13 1.51 18.77
CA ILE A 338 -2.88 0.67 19.96
C ILE A 338 -4.15 0.53 20.80
N GLN A 339 -4.89 1.61 21.03
CA GLN A 339 -6.10 1.56 21.85
C GLN A 339 -7.25 0.82 21.15
N SER A 340 -7.40 0.96 19.83
CA SER A 340 -8.32 0.13 19.02
C SER A 340 -8.00 -1.37 19.17
N GLY A 341 -6.71 -1.73 19.01
CA GLY A 341 -6.24 -3.11 19.11
C GLY A 341 -6.49 -3.75 20.49
N LYS A 342 -6.30 -2.97 21.57
CA LYS A 342 -6.60 -3.38 22.96
C LYS A 342 -8.10 -3.59 23.18
N ASN A 343 -8.94 -2.68 22.65
CA ASN A 343 -10.39 -2.76 22.77
C ASN A 343 -10.94 -4.02 22.10
N PHE A 344 -10.63 -4.21 20.82
CA PHE A 344 -11.15 -5.36 20.07
C PHE A 344 -10.58 -6.69 20.58
N SER A 345 -9.31 -6.74 21.03
CA SER A 345 -8.79 -7.92 21.72
C SER A 345 -9.54 -8.26 23.01
N LYS A 346 -10.02 -7.25 23.76
CA LYS A 346 -10.78 -7.45 25.00
C LYS A 346 -12.20 -7.93 24.70
N GLU A 347 -12.87 -7.37 23.69
CA GLU A 347 -14.18 -7.80 23.21
C GLU A 347 -14.15 -9.28 22.79
N GLU A 348 -13.14 -9.66 22.01
CA GLU A 348 -12.89 -11.04 21.57
C GLU A 348 -12.35 -11.98 22.66
N ARG A 349 -12.16 -11.49 23.89
CA ARG A 349 -11.62 -12.25 25.04
C ARG A 349 -10.25 -12.89 24.75
N LYS A 350 -9.40 -12.20 23.99
CA LYS A 350 -8.07 -12.68 23.53
C LYS A 350 -6.88 -11.97 24.20
N THR A 351 -7.12 -11.01 25.10
CA THR A 351 -6.08 -10.14 25.69
C THR A 351 -4.86 -10.90 26.24
N GLU A 352 -5.06 -11.99 26.98
CA GLU A 352 -3.96 -12.81 27.52
C GLU A 352 -3.07 -13.48 26.46
N ARG A 353 -3.61 -13.71 25.26
CA ARG A 353 -2.97 -14.48 24.19
C ARG A 353 -2.49 -13.61 23.03
N CYS A 354 -3.13 -12.48 22.79
CA CYS A 354 -2.87 -11.55 21.70
C CYS A 354 -3.36 -10.15 22.09
N PRO A 355 -2.62 -9.39 22.93
CA PRO A 355 -3.08 -8.11 23.49
C PRO A 355 -3.56 -7.06 22.48
N LEU A 356 -3.09 -7.12 21.23
CA LEU A 356 -3.49 -6.26 20.13
C LEU A 356 -4.10 -7.10 19.00
N LEU A 357 -5.40 -7.00 18.80
CA LEU A 357 -6.11 -7.70 17.73
C LEU A 357 -6.96 -6.73 16.93
N TYR A 358 -7.09 -6.97 15.62
CA TYR A 358 -7.79 -6.08 14.70
C TYR A 358 -8.74 -6.87 13.79
N GLN A 359 -9.72 -6.17 13.22
CA GLN A 359 -10.60 -6.72 12.18
C GLN A 359 -10.83 -5.73 11.03
N TRP A 360 -11.14 -6.27 9.87
CA TRP A 360 -11.67 -5.54 8.73
C TRP A 360 -12.80 -6.37 8.10
N HIS A 361 -13.93 -5.74 7.73
CA HIS A 361 -15.11 -6.44 7.18
C HIS A 361 -15.52 -7.71 7.98
N ARG A 362 -15.57 -7.60 9.32
CA ARG A 362 -15.92 -8.68 10.26
C ARG A 362 -14.99 -9.91 10.21
N LYS A 363 -13.74 -9.73 9.79
CA LYS A 363 -12.71 -10.80 9.75
C LYS A 363 -11.40 -10.33 10.37
N GLN A 364 -10.81 -11.21 11.17
CA GLN A 364 -9.47 -11.05 11.72
C GLN A 364 -8.43 -11.47 10.67
N TYR A 365 -8.14 -10.58 9.72
CA TYR A 365 -7.16 -10.82 8.65
C TYR A 365 -5.72 -10.89 9.19
N VAL A 366 -4.87 -11.69 8.53
CA VAL A 366 -3.49 -11.94 8.96
C VAL A 366 -2.44 -11.24 8.09
N GLY A 367 -2.59 -11.27 6.76
CA GLY A 367 -1.59 -10.74 5.81
C GLY A 367 -1.43 -9.22 5.79
N ALA A 368 -0.47 -8.72 5.00
CA ALA A 368 0.01 -7.33 5.10
C ALA A 368 -1.00 -6.25 4.66
N ALA A 369 -1.92 -6.57 3.75
CA ALA A 369 -2.90 -5.60 3.23
C ALA A 369 -3.96 -5.23 4.28
N HIS A 370 -4.83 -6.18 4.62
CA HIS A 370 -6.00 -5.95 5.47
C HIS A 370 -5.84 -6.44 6.91
N GLY A 371 -4.67 -6.95 7.26
CA GLY A 371 -4.47 -7.79 8.44
C GLY A 371 -3.34 -7.36 9.36
N VAL A 372 -3.24 -8.08 10.47
CA VAL A 372 -2.41 -7.71 11.61
C VAL A 372 -0.91 -7.66 11.29
N ALA A 373 -0.40 -8.43 10.32
CA ALA A 373 1.00 -8.36 9.92
C ALA A 373 1.39 -6.97 9.37
N GLY A 374 0.50 -6.32 8.61
CA GLY A 374 0.75 -4.96 8.11
C GLY A 374 0.74 -3.92 9.23
N ILE A 375 -0.22 -4.06 10.16
CA ILE A 375 -0.38 -3.17 11.32
C ILE A 375 0.82 -3.28 12.26
N TYR A 376 1.22 -4.49 12.67
CA TYR A 376 2.41 -4.67 13.52
C TYR A 376 3.69 -4.25 12.79
N TYR A 377 3.82 -4.49 11.47
CA TYR A 377 4.97 -4.04 10.69
C TYR A 377 5.10 -2.51 10.67
N MET A 378 3.99 -1.77 10.54
CA MET A 378 3.96 -0.31 10.64
C MET A 378 4.28 0.20 12.06
N LEU A 379 3.70 -0.40 13.09
CA LEU A 379 4.00 -0.04 14.48
C LEU A 379 5.45 -0.34 14.89
N MET A 380 6.09 -1.35 14.30
CA MET A 380 7.50 -1.66 14.53
C MET A 380 8.48 -0.80 13.72
N GLN A 381 8.03 0.19 12.94
CA GLN A 381 8.95 1.10 12.24
C GLN A 381 9.65 2.03 13.25
N PRO A 382 10.98 2.24 13.17
CA PRO A 382 11.68 3.11 14.11
C PRO A 382 11.09 4.54 14.18
N ALA A 383 10.69 5.09 13.05
CA ALA A 383 10.08 6.41 12.95
C ALA A 383 8.63 6.49 13.52
N ALA A 384 7.97 5.35 13.77
CA ALA A 384 6.72 5.33 14.54
C ALA A 384 6.96 5.62 16.03
N ASN A 385 8.18 5.36 16.52
CA ASN A 385 8.62 5.61 17.90
C ASN A 385 7.63 5.10 18.96
N VAL A 386 7.20 3.84 18.82
CA VAL A 386 6.37 3.15 19.82
C VAL A 386 7.20 2.90 21.08
N ASP A 387 6.64 3.22 22.24
CA ASP A 387 7.32 3.06 23.53
C ASP A 387 7.71 1.59 23.80
N GLN A 388 8.89 1.36 24.37
CA GLN A 388 9.49 0.01 24.49
C GLN A 388 8.62 -0.98 25.29
N GLU A 389 7.87 -0.49 26.28
CA GLU A 389 6.88 -1.25 27.06
C GLU A 389 5.76 -1.79 26.15
N ILE A 390 5.20 -0.94 25.28
CA ILE A 390 4.17 -1.32 24.28
C ILE A 390 4.74 -2.34 23.28
N LEU A 391 6.00 -2.18 22.85
CA LEU A 391 6.66 -3.15 21.97
C LEU A 391 6.78 -4.53 22.63
N MET A 392 7.22 -4.59 23.89
CA MET A 392 7.51 -5.84 24.60
C MET A 392 6.25 -6.53 25.16
N GLU A 393 5.32 -5.77 25.74
CA GLU A 393 4.15 -6.33 26.42
C GLU A 393 2.92 -6.48 25.53
N LEU A 394 2.78 -5.66 24.48
CA LEU A 394 1.58 -5.66 23.62
C LEU A 394 1.87 -6.20 22.22
N LEU A 395 2.87 -5.69 21.51
CA LEU A 395 3.18 -6.17 20.15
C LEU A 395 3.79 -7.57 20.15
N LYS A 396 4.87 -7.78 20.89
CA LYS A 396 5.65 -9.03 20.87
C LYS A 396 4.79 -10.29 21.09
N PRO A 397 3.93 -10.40 22.13
CA PRO A 397 3.04 -11.55 22.29
C PRO A 397 1.98 -11.64 21.19
N SER A 398 1.49 -10.52 20.64
CA SER A 398 0.53 -10.51 19.53
C SER A 398 1.14 -11.03 18.22
N ILE A 399 2.40 -10.68 17.95
CA ILE A 399 3.20 -11.22 16.84
C ILE A 399 3.46 -12.71 17.05
N ASP A 400 3.84 -13.12 18.27
CA ASP A 400 4.03 -14.54 18.59
C ASP A 400 2.71 -15.34 18.47
N TYR A 401 1.55 -14.77 18.80
CA TYR A 401 0.26 -15.39 18.54
C TYR A 401 0.00 -15.63 17.05
N VAL A 402 0.35 -14.69 16.18
CA VAL A 402 0.24 -14.83 14.72
C VAL A 402 1.20 -15.88 14.19
N ARG A 403 2.44 -15.95 14.70
CA ARG A 403 3.42 -16.99 14.30
C ARG A 403 2.88 -18.40 14.50
N HIS A 404 2.20 -18.65 15.61
CA HIS A 404 1.53 -19.93 15.90
C HIS A 404 0.24 -20.19 15.07
N LYS A 405 -0.04 -19.39 14.04
CA LYS A 405 -1.08 -19.65 13.01
C LYS A 405 -0.51 -20.12 11.67
N LYS A 406 0.80 -20.29 11.57
CA LYS A 406 1.48 -20.86 10.39
C LYS A 406 0.93 -22.26 10.09
N PHE A 407 0.61 -22.54 8.83
CA PHE A 407 0.23 -23.85 8.33
C PHE A 407 1.43 -24.82 8.34
N ARG A 408 1.15 -26.12 8.17
CA ARG A 408 2.18 -27.16 8.06
C ARG A 408 3.17 -26.97 6.90
N SER A 409 2.76 -26.23 5.86
CA SER A 409 3.61 -25.88 4.71
C SER A 409 4.64 -24.77 5.02
N GLY A 410 4.46 -24.03 6.12
CA GLY A 410 5.14 -22.75 6.38
C GLY A 410 4.34 -21.52 5.96
N ASN A 411 3.25 -21.66 5.21
CA ASN A 411 2.41 -20.54 4.78
C ASN A 411 1.49 -20.01 5.90
N TYR A 412 0.82 -18.87 5.69
CA TYR A 412 -0.11 -18.28 6.65
C TYR A 412 -1.54 -18.19 6.11
N PRO A 413 -2.58 -18.35 6.96
CA PRO A 413 -3.97 -18.18 6.57
C PRO A 413 -4.27 -16.74 6.18
N SER A 414 -5.30 -16.52 5.36
CA SER A 414 -5.75 -15.15 5.03
C SER A 414 -6.32 -14.41 6.24
N SER A 415 -6.97 -15.15 7.14
CA SER A 415 -7.64 -14.67 8.36
C SER A 415 -7.71 -15.78 9.40
N LEU A 416 -7.79 -15.44 10.69
CA LEU A 416 -7.70 -16.39 11.81
C LEU A 416 -8.75 -17.50 11.84
N SER A 417 -9.84 -17.37 11.07
CA SER A 417 -10.91 -18.35 10.91
C SER A 417 -10.89 -19.10 9.58
N ASN A 418 -9.84 -18.92 8.76
CA ASN A 418 -9.70 -19.62 7.48
C ASN A 418 -8.62 -20.71 7.54
N GLU A 419 -9.03 -21.95 7.33
CA GLU A 419 -8.14 -23.13 7.34
C GLU A 419 -7.57 -23.49 5.96
N THR A 420 -7.94 -22.77 4.88
CA THR A 420 -7.45 -23.08 3.52
C THR A 420 -6.08 -22.48 3.21
N ASP A 421 -5.05 -23.33 3.11
CA ASP A 421 -3.71 -22.96 2.67
C ASP A 421 -3.62 -22.83 1.13
N ARG A 422 -3.96 -21.66 0.60
CA ARG A 422 -4.04 -21.47 -0.87
C ARG A 422 -3.61 -20.12 -1.42
N LEU A 423 -3.33 -19.14 -0.56
CA LEU A 423 -2.89 -17.80 -0.98
C LEU A 423 -1.42 -17.61 -0.61
N VAL A 424 -0.60 -17.32 -1.61
CA VAL A 424 0.83 -17.00 -1.47
C VAL A 424 1.02 -15.62 -2.08
N HIS A 425 0.42 -14.60 -1.45
CA HIS A 425 0.37 -13.22 -1.91
C HIS A 425 0.92 -12.27 -0.83
N TRP A 426 1.35 -11.06 -1.21
CA TRP A 426 1.63 -9.98 -0.26
C TRP A 426 0.37 -9.62 0.56
N CYS A 427 -0.79 -9.51 -0.08
CA CYS A 427 -2.02 -9.19 0.65
C CYS A 427 -2.42 -10.26 1.67
N HIS A 428 -2.22 -11.54 1.34
CA HIS A 428 -2.59 -12.71 2.15
C HIS A 428 -1.63 -13.89 1.90
N GLY A 429 -0.90 -14.31 2.93
CA GLY A 429 0.04 -15.44 2.89
C GLY A 429 1.46 -15.06 3.33
N ALA A 430 2.39 -16.00 3.15
CA ALA A 430 3.81 -15.84 3.48
C ALA A 430 4.46 -14.55 2.92
N PRO A 431 4.24 -14.11 1.66
CA PRO A 431 4.88 -12.90 1.14
C PRO A 431 4.45 -11.61 1.87
N GLY A 432 3.29 -11.59 2.54
CA GLY A 432 2.90 -10.47 3.41
C GLY A 432 3.50 -10.58 4.81
N VAL A 433 3.44 -11.79 5.39
CA VAL A 433 3.81 -12.02 6.79
C VAL A 433 5.34 -11.97 6.99
N ILE A 434 6.13 -12.32 5.97
CA ILE A 434 7.60 -12.28 6.03
C ILE A 434 8.16 -10.92 6.44
N HIS A 435 7.60 -9.80 5.97
CA HIS A 435 8.08 -8.46 6.33
C HIS A 435 7.88 -8.14 7.82
N MET A 436 6.74 -8.55 8.39
CA MET A 436 6.49 -8.48 9.84
C MET A 436 7.51 -9.32 10.63
N LEU A 437 7.83 -10.53 10.17
CA LEU A 437 8.80 -11.42 10.81
C LEU A 437 10.23 -10.85 10.75
N MET A 438 10.65 -10.33 9.60
CA MET A 438 11.94 -9.65 9.43
C MET A 438 12.06 -8.40 10.31
N GLN A 439 10.99 -7.62 10.45
CA GLN A 439 10.98 -6.46 11.34
C GLN A 439 10.96 -6.87 12.83
N ALA A 440 10.23 -7.92 13.20
CA ALA A 440 10.26 -8.48 14.54
C ALA A 440 11.66 -9.00 14.92
N TYR A 441 12.39 -9.63 14.00
CA TYR A 441 13.81 -9.95 14.20
C TYR A 441 14.67 -8.69 14.36
N LYS A 442 14.50 -7.68 13.49
CA LYS A 442 15.24 -6.40 13.58
C LYS A 442 15.03 -5.70 14.94
N VAL A 443 13.83 -5.74 15.50
CA VAL A 443 13.48 -5.10 16.80
C VAL A 443 13.84 -5.99 18.00
N PHE A 444 13.36 -7.23 18.07
CA PHE A 444 13.45 -8.07 19.27
C PHE A 444 14.69 -8.98 19.34
N LYS A 445 15.45 -9.12 18.24
CA LYS A 445 16.69 -9.93 18.15
C LYS A 445 16.55 -11.42 18.51
N GLU A 446 15.35 -12.01 18.37
CA GLU A 446 15.13 -13.45 18.59
C GLU A 446 15.10 -14.21 17.26
N ASP A 447 16.03 -15.17 17.08
CA ASP A 447 16.23 -15.96 15.85
C ASP A 447 14.97 -16.66 15.33
N LYS A 448 14.02 -16.97 16.22
CA LYS A 448 12.72 -17.56 15.87
C LYS A 448 11.94 -16.74 14.83
N TYR A 449 12.12 -15.42 14.82
CA TYR A 449 11.51 -14.51 13.86
C TYR A 449 12.19 -14.62 12.49
N LEU A 450 13.53 -14.67 12.44
CA LEU A 450 14.30 -14.88 11.21
C LEU A 450 14.07 -16.28 10.63
N LYS A 451 14.00 -17.31 11.47
CA LYS A 451 13.69 -18.69 11.04
C LYS A 451 12.33 -18.78 10.33
N ASP A 452 11.27 -18.21 10.91
CA ASP A 452 9.97 -18.18 10.25
C ASP A 452 10.01 -17.37 8.94
N ALA A 453 10.84 -16.30 8.85
CA ALA A 453 11.02 -15.55 7.62
C ALA A 453 11.72 -16.37 6.52
N MET A 454 12.72 -17.18 6.88
CA MET A 454 13.38 -18.12 5.95
C MET A 454 12.41 -19.22 5.49
N GLU A 455 11.60 -19.80 6.39
CA GLU A 455 10.56 -20.77 6.03
C GLU A 455 9.48 -20.16 5.13
N CYS A 456 9.07 -18.90 5.37
CA CYS A 456 8.25 -18.14 4.42
C CYS A 456 8.92 -18.06 3.03
N SER A 457 10.23 -17.80 2.96
CA SER A 457 10.94 -17.71 1.68
C SER A 457 10.93 -19.03 0.90
N ASP A 458 10.97 -20.18 1.57
CA ASP A 458 10.91 -21.50 0.90
C ASP A 458 9.50 -21.80 0.36
N VAL A 459 8.44 -21.42 1.09
CA VAL A 459 7.05 -21.43 0.57
C VAL A 459 6.94 -20.57 -0.69
N ILE A 460 7.50 -19.37 -0.66
CA ILE A 460 7.45 -18.43 -1.78
C ILE A 460 8.26 -18.99 -2.97
N TRP A 461 9.39 -19.65 -2.72
CA TRP A 461 10.19 -20.27 -3.77
C TRP A 461 9.44 -21.41 -4.47
N GLN A 462 8.71 -22.23 -3.72
CA GLN A 462 7.96 -23.35 -4.27
C GLN A 462 6.65 -22.94 -4.96
N ARG A 463 5.93 -21.94 -4.41
CA ARG A 463 4.53 -21.64 -4.74
C ARG A 463 4.28 -20.19 -5.19
N GLY A 464 5.33 -19.38 -5.34
CA GLY A 464 5.24 -17.93 -5.55
C GLY A 464 5.19 -17.46 -7.01
N LEU A 465 5.36 -18.34 -8.00
CA LEU A 465 5.12 -18.02 -9.41
C LEU A 465 3.62 -18.16 -9.71
N LEU A 466 2.88 -17.05 -9.79
CA LEU A 466 1.42 -17.09 -9.70
C LEU A 466 0.71 -17.06 -11.05
N ARG A 467 -0.23 -17.99 -11.27
CA ARG A 467 -1.18 -17.98 -12.41
C ARG A 467 -2.11 -16.76 -12.40
N LYS A 468 -2.19 -16.05 -11.27
CA LYS A 468 -2.92 -14.78 -11.14
C LYS A 468 -2.24 -13.62 -11.89
N GLY A 469 -0.93 -13.69 -12.16
CA GLY A 469 -0.20 -12.67 -12.92
C GLY A 469 1.05 -12.14 -12.22
N TYR A 470 1.55 -11.00 -12.69
CA TYR A 470 2.89 -10.50 -12.39
C TYR A 470 2.92 -9.25 -11.47
N GLY A 471 1.76 -8.70 -11.06
CA GLY A 471 1.68 -7.52 -10.20
C GLY A 471 2.22 -7.73 -8.76
N ILE A 472 2.20 -6.69 -7.94
CA ILE A 472 2.83 -6.73 -6.59
C ILE A 472 1.89 -7.12 -5.44
N CYS A 473 0.59 -6.86 -5.53
CA CYS A 473 -0.36 -7.21 -4.46
C CYS A 473 -0.51 -8.73 -4.28
N HIS A 474 -0.45 -9.46 -5.40
CA HIS A 474 -0.79 -10.88 -5.51
C HIS A 474 -0.30 -11.48 -6.85
N GLY A 475 0.92 -11.14 -7.26
CA GLY A 475 1.59 -11.65 -8.47
C GLY A 475 3.08 -11.89 -8.24
N THR A 476 3.77 -12.44 -9.24
CA THR A 476 5.17 -12.88 -9.09
C THR A 476 6.12 -11.75 -8.64
N ALA A 477 5.97 -10.51 -9.14
CA ALA A 477 6.85 -9.41 -8.74
C ALA A 477 6.74 -9.08 -7.24
N GLY A 478 5.53 -9.10 -6.68
CA GLY A 478 5.29 -8.88 -5.26
C GLY A 478 5.92 -9.93 -4.37
N ASN A 479 5.86 -11.18 -4.83
CA ASN A 479 6.51 -12.31 -4.17
C ASN A 479 8.05 -12.25 -4.31
N GLY A 480 8.56 -11.65 -5.38
CA GLY A 480 9.99 -11.42 -5.59
C GLY A 480 10.61 -10.45 -4.59
N TYR A 481 9.87 -9.40 -4.16
CA TYR A 481 10.33 -8.48 -3.11
C TYR A 481 10.62 -9.19 -1.79
N SER A 482 9.86 -10.22 -1.41
CA SER A 482 10.10 -10.98 -0.18
C SER A 482 11.51 -11.58 -0.12
N PHE A 483 12.12 -11.89 -1.27
CA PHE A 483 13.51 -12.31 -1.35
C PHE A 483 14.51 -11.14 -1.26
N LEU A 484 14.21 -9.99 -1.88
CA LEU A 484 15.04 -8.79 -1.76
C LEU A 484 15.13 -8.29 -0.32
N SER A 485 13.99 -8.17 0.37
CA SER A 485 13.93 -7.74 1.77
C SER A 485 14.62 -8.72 2.74
N LEU A 486 14.64 -10.03 2.41
CA LEU A 486 15.37 -11.04 3.19
C LEU A 486 16.87 -11.06 2.86
N TYR A 487 17.23 -10.83 1.60
CA TYR A 487 18.62 -10.62 1.17
C TYR A 487 19.24 -9.41 1.90
N HIS A 488 18.55 -8.27 1.98
CA HIS A 488 19.00 -7.10 2.77
C HIS A 488 19.37 -7.46 4.21
N LEU A 489 18.54 -8.29 4.84
CA LEU A 489 18.66 -8.63 6.26
C LEU A 489 19.75 -9.69 6.54
N THR A 490 20.03 -10.56 5.58
CA THR A 490 20.90 -11.74 5.76
C THR A 490 22.23 -11.65 4.99
N GLN A 491 22.25 -10.87 3.92
CA GLN A 491 23.29 -10.82 2.89
C GLN A 491 23.58 -12.19 2.23
N ASP A 492 22.65 -13.16 2.36
CA ASP A 492 22.75 -14.47 1.72
C ASP A 492 22.29 -14.41 0.26
N LYS A 493 23.25 -14.64 -0.64
CA LYS A 493 23.09 -14.63 -2.11
C LYS A 493 22.06 -15.66 -2.62
N LYS A 494 21.67 -16.66 -1.82
CA LYS A 494 20.50 -17.51 -2.10
C LYS A 494 19.25 -16.66 -2.36
N TYR A 495 19.00 -15.64 -1.55
CA TYR A 495 17.81 -14.81 -1.68
C TYR A 495 17.93 -13.83 -2.85
N LEU A 496 19.11 -13.25 -3.09
CA LEU A 496 19.35 -12.47 -4.32
C LEU A 496 19.12 -13.30 -5.59
N TYR A 497 19.57 -14.56 -5.62
CA TYR A 497 19.32 -15.48 -6.71
C TYR A 497 17.83 -15.78 -6.92
N ARG A 498 17.09 -16.09 -5.85
CA ARG A 498 15.64 -16.31 -5.93
C ARG A 498 14.88 -15.06 -6.40
N ALA A 499 15.29 -13.86 -5.96
CA ALA A 499 14.78 -12.59 -6.47
C ALA A 499 15.06 -12.44 -7.98
N CYS A 500 16.29 -12.71 -8.43
CA CYS A 500 16.66 -12.64 -9.84
C CYS A 500 15.89 -13.66 -10.69
N LYS A 501 15.64 -14.89 -10.22
CA LYS A 501 14.81 -15.86 -10.96
C LYS A 501 13.32 -15.48 -11.00
N PHE A 502 12.81 -14.79 -9.98
CA PHE A 502 11.48 -14.18 -10.03
C PHE A 502 11.43 -12.97 -10.99
N ALA A 503 12.54 -12.24 -11.15
CA ALA A 503 12.69 -11.20 -12.17
C ALA A 503 12.78 -11.80 -13.59
N GLU A 504 13.50 -12.91 -13.76
CA GLU A 504 13.60 -13.68 -15.02
C GLU A 504 12.22 -14.14 -15.50
N TRP A 505 11.39 -14.69 -14.60
CA TRP A 505 9.99 -15.02 -14.89
C TRP A 505 9.17 -13.81 -15.37
N CYS A 506 9.45 -12.62 -14.83
CA CYS A 506 8.84 -11.35 -15.24
C CYS A 506 9.44 -10.74 -16.51
N LEU A 507 10.60 -11.21 -17.01
CA LEU A 507 11.08 -10.86 -18.34
C LEU A 507 10.18 -11.47 -19.42
N ASP A 508 9.59 -12.62 -19.14
CA ASP A 508 8.60 -13.29 -19.99
C ASP A 508 7.15 -12.82 -19.70
N TYR A 509 6.98 -11.56 -19.27
CA TYR A 509 5.66 -10.95 -19.02
C TYR A 509 4.71 -11.16 -20.20
N GLY A 510 3.61 -11.88 -19.92
CA GLY A 510 2.55 -12.22 -20.89
C GLY A 510 2.65 -13.63 -21.49
N ALA A 511 3.82 -14.26 -21.49
CA ALA A 511 4.03 -15.56 -22.16
C ALA A 511 3.34 -16.74 -21.47
N HIS A 512 3.23 -16.72 -20.13
CA HIS A 512 2.83 -17.88 -19.33
C HIS A 512 1.31 -18.16 -19.25
N GLY A 513 0.48 -17.48 -20.05
CA GLY A 513 -0.98 -17.65 -20.00
C GLY A 513 -1.66 -17.15 -18.72
N CYS A 514 -1.02 -16.21 -18.00
CA CYS A 514 -1.56 -15.59 -16.79
C CYS A 514 -2.87 -14.83 -17.07
N ARG A 515 -3.71 -14.70 -16.03
CA ARG A 515 -4.93 -13.87 -16.10
C ARG A 515 -4.57 -12.38 -16.28
N ILE A 516 -5.37 -11.65 -17.06
CA ILE A 516 -5.27 -10.19 -17.18
C ILE A 516 -5.84 -9.56 -15.88
N PRO A 517 -5.15 -8.60 -15.23
CA PRO A 517 -5.65 -7.92 -14.03
C PRO A 517 -6.83 -6.98 -14.30
N ASP A 518 -7.66 -6.70 -13.30
CA ASP A 518 -8.79 -5.76 -13.39
C ASP A 518 -8.35 -4.32 -13.69
N ARG A 519 -7.08 -3.99 -13.39
CA ARG A 519 -6.40 -2.75 -13.75
C ARG A 519 -5.01 -3.06 -14.35
N PRO A 520 -4.92 -3.44 -15.64
CA PRO A 520 -3.74 -4.07 -16.25
C PRO A 520 -2.43 -3.26 -16.17
N TYR A 521 -2.52 -1.94 -16.07
CA TYR A 521 -1.38 -1.01 -16.08
C TYR A 521 -1.07 -0.42 -14.69
N SER A 522 -1.85 -0.76 -13.67
CA SER A 522 -1.71 -0.21 -12.32
C SER A 522 -0.45 -0.65 -11.58
N LEU A 523 -0.10 0.07 -10.51
CA LEU A 523 1.03 -0.30 -9.65
C LEU A 523 0.77 -1.61 -8.89
N PHE A 524 -0.35 -1.76 -8.19
CA PHE A 524 -0.53 -2.92 -7.32
C PHE A 524 -0.96 -4.20 -8.03
N GLU A 525 -1.69 -4.11 -9.13
CA GLU A 525 -2.26 -5.28 -9.81
C GLU A 525 -1.61 -5.57 -11.17
N GLY A 526 -1.03 -4.54 -11.80
CA GLY A 526 -0.65 -4.55 -13.20
C GLY A 526 0.83 -4.34 -13.51
N MET A 527 1.06 -3.92 -14.74
CA MET A 527 2.37 -3.81 -15.37
C MET A 527 3.31 -2.83 -14.65
N ALA A 528 2.81 -1.73 -14.09
CA ALA A 528 3.64 -0.78 -13.35
C ALA A 528 4.31 -1.41 -12.11
N GLY A 529 3.65 -2.36 -11.44
CA GLY A 529 4.24 -3.11 -10.34
C GLY A 529 5.37 -4.04 -10.78
N ALA A 530 5.21 -4.71 -11.92
CA ALA A 530 6.27 -5.53 -12.50
C ALA A 530 7.48 -4.69 -12.95
N ILE A 531 7.23 -3.52 -13.57
CA ILE A 531 8.30 -2.57 -13.93
C ILE A 531 9.01 -2.04 -12.68
N HIS A 532 8.29 -1.72 -11.60
CA HIS A 532 8.90 -1.26 -10.35
C HIS A 532 9.84 -2.31 -9.76
N PHE A 533 9.41 -3.57 -9.67
CA PHE A 533 10.25 -4.68 -9.21
C PHE A 533 11.47 -4.91 -10.11
N LEU A 534 11.29 -4.92 -11.44
CA LEU A 534 12.41 -5.04 -12.37
C LEU A 534 13.40 -3.87 -12.22
N SER A 535 12.91 -2.65 -11.97
CA SER A 535 13.76 -1.48 -11.69
C SER A 535 14.52 -1.60 -10.37
N ASP A 536 13.92 -2.19 -9.34
CA ASP A 536 14.55 -2.43 -8.04
C ASP A 536 15.62 -3.53 -8.08
N ILE A 537 15.40 -4.58 -8.89
CA ILE A 537 16.39 -5.65 -9.13
C ILE A 537 17.70 -5.07 -9.70
N LEU A 538 17.68 -3.98 -10.47
CA LEU A 538 18.90 -3.35 -10.99
C LEU A 538 19.83 -2.79 -9.89
N VAL A 539 19.32 -2.50 -8.69
CA VAL A 539 20.09 -1.96 -7.56
C VAL A 539 19.66 -2.63 -6.25
N PRO A 540 19.96 -3.93 -6.05
CA PRO A 540 19.32 -4.76 -5.02
C PRO A 540 19.35 -4.14 -3.63
N GLU A 541 20.51 -3.65 -3.15
CA GLU A 541 20.69 -3.06 -1.81
C GLU A 541 19.84 -1.81 -1.50
N LYS A 542 19.11 -1.27 -2.47
CA LYS A 542 18.25 -0.07 -2.32
C LYS A 542 16.77 -0.35 -2.61
N SER A 543 16.41 -1.62 -2.79
CA SER A 543 15.06 -2.04 -3.14
C SER A 543 14.11 -2.12 -1.95
N HIS A 544 12.87 -1.66 -2.14
CA HIS A 544 11.84 -1.66 -1.10
C HIS A 544 10.47 -1.94 -1.73
N PHE A 545 9.67 -2.82 -1.12
CA PHE A 545 8.29 -3.05 -1.57
C PHE A 545 7.52 -1.73 -1.57
N PRO A 546 7.06 -1.22 -2.72
CA PRO A 546 6.56 0.16 -2.82
C PRO A 546 5.25 0.34 -2.06
N ALA A 547 5.10 1.51 -1.44
CA ALA A 547 3.94 1.88 -0.62
C ALA A 547 3.69 0.93 0.58
N PHE A 548 4.73 0.25 1.07
CA PHE A 548 4.68 -0.58 2.27
C PHE A 548 6.00 -0.58 3.05
N GLU A 549 7.13 -0.88 2.40
CA GLU A 549 8.45 -0.76 3.02
C GLU A 549 8.96 0.68 2.96
N LEU A 550 9.74 1.06 3.98
CA LEU A 550 10.39 2.36 4.11
C LEU A 550 11.90 2.14 4.07
N SER A 551 12.62 3.04 3.40
CA SER A 551 14.08 3.00 3.41
C SER A 551 14.63 3.37 4.80
N PRO A 552 15.81 2.86 5.20
CA PRO A 552 16.43 3.27 6.45
C PRO A 552 16.70 4.77 6.44
N GLN A 553 16.24 5.49 7.47
CA GLN A 553 16.63 6.89 7.67
C GLN A 553 18.16 6.97 7.75
N MET A 554 18.77 7.71 6.83
CA MET A 554 20.20 8.00 6.91
C MET A 554 20.45 8.82 8.18
N LYS A 555 21.15 8.22 9.14
CA LYS A 555 21.74 8.98 10.23
C LYS A 555 22.74 9.95 9.61
N GLU A 556 22.50 11.25 9.76
CA GLU A 556 23.54 12.23 9.51
C GLU A 556 24.68 11.98 10.50
N ASN A 557 25.81 11.47 10.01
CA ASN A 557 27.02 11.41 10.81
C ASN A 557 27.44 12.86 11.11
N LYS A 558 27.21 13.31 12.35
CA LYS A 558 27.62 14.64 12.86
C LYS A 558 29.15 14.73 13.10
N GLU A 559 29.92 14.21 12.15
CA GLU A 559 31.38 14.15 12.14
C GLU A 559 31.94 14.91 10.92
N LYS A 560 31.54 16.18 10.77
CA LYS A 560 32.17 17.15 9.83
C LYS A 560 31.82 18.63 10.09
N GLN A 561 31.68 19.01 11.36
CA GLN A 561 31.63 20.41 11.81
C GLN A 561 32.48 20.62 13.08
N SER A 562 33.73 20.15 13.03
CA SER A 562 34.74 20.32 14.10
C SER A 562 36.17 20.20 13.55
N SER A 563 36.45 20.97 12.48
CA SER A 563 37.77 21.10 11.85
C SER A 563 37.86 22.44 11.12
#